data_AF-A0A485MN94-F1
#
_entry.id   AF-A0A485MN94-F1
#
_cell.length_a   1.000
_cell.length_b   1.000
_cell.length_c   1.000
_cell.angle_alpha   90.00
_cell.angle_beta   90.00
_cell.angle_gamma   90.00
#
_symmetry.space_group_name_H-M   'P 1'
#
loop_
_entity.id
_entity.type
_entity.pdbx_description
1 polymer ?
#
loop_
_entity_poly.entity_id
_entity_poly.type
_entity_poly.pdbx_seq_one_letter_code
_entity_poly.pdbx_strand_id
1 'polypeptide(L)'
;MAKRVQARRLDGIDHDPWVEFVKMASEFDAVNLGQGFPDFPPPDFAVEAFQHALSSDFMLNQYTRAFGYPPLTKILASFFGKLLGQEIDPLKNVLVTVGAYGALFTAFQALVEEGDEVIIIEPFFDCYEPMTLMAGGHPVFVTLKPGPTRDGELDSSSNWQLDPTELASKFTSHTKALILNTPNNPVGKVFSKAELELVASLCQQHDVICIADEVYQWLVYDGYQHVSIGEPSQPGCPRFPLDFCGWAPEPNPEVSASPASSDPAQRGFCLPESKMPDLPGDVDEPYDRRFIKWMIKTKMSSHPEKEEKKKWKDLKLMKKLERQRAQEEQAKRQQEEEAAAQREDQGRPYTLSVALPGSILDNAQSPELRTYLAGQIARACTIFCVDEIVVFDEEGQEAKTVEGEFRGVGKKGQACVQLARILQYLECPQYLRKAFFPKHQDLQFAGLLNPLDSPHHMRQDEESEFREGIVVDRPTRPGHGSFVNCGMKKEVKIDKNLEPGLRVTVQLNQKQLPESKTYRGKVVSSQDPRTKAGLYWGYTVRLASCLSAVFAEAPFQDGYDLTIGTSERGSDVASAQLPSFRWV
;
A
#
# COMPACT_ATOMS: atom_id res chain seq x y z
N MET A 1 24.15 -32.77 23.59
CA MET A 1 22.79 -32.22 23.71
C MET A 1 22.49 -31.42 22.44
N ALA A 2 21.34 -31.64 21.80
CA ALA A 2 20.93 -30.81 20.66
C ALA A 2 20.76 -29.36 21.14
N LYS A 3 21.18 -28.38 20.33
CA LYS A 3 20.94 -26.96 20.65
C LYS A 3 19.44 -26.70 20.63
N ARG A 4 18.94 -26.02 21.65
CA ARG A 4 17.57 -25.50 21.66
C ARG A 4 17.40 -24.55 20.48
N VAL A 5 16.30 -24.70 19.73
CA VAL A 5 16.03 -23.91 18.53
C VAL A 5 15.41 -22.56 18.92
N GLN A 6 14.44 -22.57 19.82
CA GLN A 6 13.70 -21.41 20.26
C GLN A 6 14.41 -20.61 21.38
N ALA A 7 14.15 -19.31 21.41
CA ALA A 7 14.64 -18.43 22.47
C ALA A 7 13.98 -18.76 23.81
N ARG A 8 14.71 -18.56 24.93
CA ARG A 8 14.23 -18.81 26.29
C ARG A 8 13.08 -17.88 26.72
N ARG A 9 12.95 -16.71 26.09
CA ARG A 9 11.85 -15.77 26.37
C ARG A 9 10.47 -16.28 25.94
N LEU A 10 10.42 -17.43 25.26
CA LEU A 10 9.19 -18.09 24.82
C LEU A 10 8.76 -19.21 25.78
N ASP A 11 9.45 -19.38 26.91
CA ASP A 11 9.20 -20.47 27.83
C ASP A 11 7.89 -20.24 28.59
N GLY A 12 6.94 -21.17 28.47
CA GLY A 12 5.69 -21.16 29.23
C GLY A 12 4.61 -20.22 28.69
N ILE A 13 4.82 -19.60 27.53
CA ILE A 13 3.87 -18.65 26.91
C ILE A 13 3.39 -19.09 25.52
N ASP A 14 3.61 -20.35 25.16
CA ASP A 14 3.21 -20.94 23.87
C ASP A 14 1.73 -21.38 23.83
N HIS A 15 1.08 -21.47 24.99
CA HIS A 15 -0.33 -21.83 25.10
C HIS A 15 -1.23 -20.62 24.82
N ASP A 16 -2.14 -20.77 23.85
CA ASP A 16 -3.17 -19.79 23.51
C ASP A 16 -4.56 -20.38 23.79
N PRO A 17 -5.26 -19.95 24.87
CA PRO A 17 -6.57 -20.48 25.23
C PRO A 17 -7.64 -20.14 24.18
N TRP A 18 -7.48 -19.06 23.42
CA TRP A 18 -8.47 -18.63 22.43
C TRP A 18 -8.61 -19.61 21.27
N VAL A 19 -7.51 -20.27 20.88
CA VAL A 19 -7.53 -21.29 19.82
C VAL A 19 -8.42 -22.47 20.19
N GLU A 20 -8.45 -22.85 21.48
CA GLU A 20 -9.30 -23.95 21.96
C GLU A 20 -10.79 -23.56 21.91
N PHE A 21 -11.15 -22.40 22.44
CA PHE A 21 -12.53 -21.94 22.49
C PHE A 21 -13.09 -21.61 21.10
N VAL A 22 -12.31 -20.98 20.22
CA VAL A 22 -12.74 -20.66 18.84
C VAL A 22 -12.95 -21.93 18.04
N LYS A 23 -12.04 -22.92 18.18
CA LYS A 23 -12.21 -24.22 17.54
C LYS A 23 -13.51 -24.89 18.02
N MET A 24 -13.72 -24.93 19.33
CA MET A 24 -14.93 -25.52 19.91
C MET A 24 -16.19 -24.81 19.41
N ALA A 25 -16.24 -23.47 19.45
CA ALA A 25 -17.38 -22.71 18.95
C ALA A 25 -17.68 -22.97 17.47
N SER A 26 -16.67 -23.26 16.65
CA SER A 26 -16.85 -23.59 15.22
C SER A 26 -17.35 -25.02 14.96
N GLU A 27 -17.15 -25.94 15.91
CA GLU A 27 -17.55 -27.35 15.80
C GLU A 27 -19.02 -27.57 16.19
N PHE A 28 -19.64 -26.61 16.87
CA PHE A 28 -21.04 -26.67 17.31
C PHE A 28 -21.88 -25.55 16.69
N ASP A 29 -23.18 -25.79 16.53
CA ASP A 29 -24.16 -24.75 16.17
C ASP A 29 -24.49 -23.89 17.41
N ALA A 30 -23.51 -23.11 17.85
CA ALA A 30 -23.54 -22.34 19.08
C ALA A 30 -23.94 -20.88 18.83
N VAL A 31 -24.75 -20.33 19.74
CA VAL A 31 -24.87 -18.87 19.88
C VAL A 31 -23.60 -18.39 20.60
N ASN A 32 -22.68 -17.79 19.85
CA ASN A 32 -21.37 -17.43 20.36
C ASN A 32 -21.42 -16.09 21.12
N LEU A 33 -21.47 -16.17 22.45
CA LEU A 33 -21.37 -15.02 23.36
C LEU A 33 -19.94 -14.86 23.94
N GLY A 34 -18.97 -15.63 23.45
CA GLY A 34 -17.58 -15.61 23.94
C GLY A 34 -16.66 -14.68 23.15
N GLN A 35 -16.94 -14.45 21.86
CA GLN A 35 -16.16 -13.53 21.04
C GLN A 35 -16.53 -12.07 21.34
N GLY A 36 -15.55 -11.30 21.80
CA GLY A 36 -15.70 -9.89 22.18
C GLY A 36 -15.69 -8.92 21.00
N PHE A 37 -16.44 -9.18 19.93
CA PHE A 37 -16.65 -8.25 18.83
C PHE A 37 -18.12 -8.24 18.38
N PRO A 38 -18.63 -7.13 17.81
CA PRO A 38 -20.01 -7.06 17.33
C PRO A 38 -20.29 -8.07 16.20
N ASP A 39 -21.44 -8.73 16.26
CA ASP A 39 -21.98 -9.58 15.19
C ASP A 39 -22.84 -8.80 14.17
N PHE A 40 -22.78 -7.47 14.25
CA PHE A 40 -23.42 -6.51 13.35
C PHE A 40 -22.39 -5.53 12.75
N PRO A 41 -22.71 -4.85 11.65
CA PRO A 41 -21.78 -3.94 10.98
C PRO A 41 -21.33 -2.77 11.86
N PRO A 42 -20.12 -2.22 11.65
CA PRO A 42 -19.73 -0.93 12.21
C PRO A 42 -20.65 0.20 11.72
N PRO A 43 -20.64 1.38 12.38
CA PRO A 43 -21.38 2.54 11.90
C PRO A 43 -20.99 2.94 10.47
N ASP A 44 -21.99 3.35 9.67
CA ASP A 44 -21.82 3.62 8.24
C ASP A 44 -20.67 4.56 7.92
N PHE A 45 -20.52 5.65 8.69
CA PHE A 45 -19.45 6.63 8.46
C PHE A 45 -18.04 6.03 8.59
N ALA A 46 -17.85 5.01 9.42
CA ALA A 46 -16.56 4.33 9.57
C ALA A 46 -16.28 3.43 8.37
N VAL A 47 -17.31 2.73 7.87
CA VAL A 47 -17.23 1.90 6.66
C VAL A 47 -16.94 2.79 5.44
N GLU A 48 -17.68 3.89 5.29
CA GLU A 48 -17.51 4.88 4.23
C GLU A 48 -16.11 5.52 4.28
N ALA A 49 -15.61 5.87 5.47
CA ALA A 49 -14.26 6.43 5.62
C ALA A 49 -13.18 5.46 5.12
N PHE A 50 -13.33 4.16 5.37
CA PHE A 50 -12.37 3.17 4.89
C PHE A 50 -12.48 2.94 3.38
N GLN A 51 -13.69 2.89 2.83
CA GLN A 51 -13.92 2.83 1.38
C GLN A 51 -13.32 4.05 0.66
N HIS A 52 -13.48 5.24 1.24
CA HIS A 52 -12.90 6.46 0.71
C HIS A 52 -11.37 6.42 0.77
N ALA A 53 -10.77 5.94 1.86
CA ALA A 53 -9.32 5.81 1.98
C ALA A 53 -8.72 4.89 0.89
N LEU A 54 -9.44 3.84 0.49
CA LEU A 54 -9.01 2.91 -0.57
C LEU A 54 -9.15 3.48 -2.00
N SER A 55 -10.03 4.45 -2.20
CA SER A 55 -10.42 4.92 -3.54
C SER A 55 -9.99 6.37 -3.86
N SER A 56 -9.53 7.12 -2.87
CA SER A 56 -9.25 8.56 -2.99
C SER A 56 -7.87 8.85 -3.60
N ASP A 57 -6.81 8.71 -2.81
CA ASP A 57 -5.43 8.97 -3.23
C ASP A 57 -4.65 7.65 -3.32
N PHE A 58 -4.11 7.35 -4.50
CA PHE A 58 -3.36 6.12 -4.74
C PHE A 58 -2.11 6.03 -3.85
N MET A 59 -1.56 7.17 -3.39
CA MET A 59 -0.41 7.19 -2.47
C MET A 59 -0.75 6.61 -1.09
N LEU A 60 -2.02 6.53 -0.70
CA LEU A 60 -2.44 5.87 0.54
C LEU A 60 -2.19 4.34 0.53
N ASN A 61 -1.92 3.75 -0.64
CA ASN A 61 -1.49 2.35 -0.76
C ASN A 61 0.01 2.16 -0.42
N GLN A 62 0.77 3.26 -0.27
CA GLN A 62 2.21 3.23 0.00
C GLN A 62 2.48 3.50 1.48
N TYR A 63 3.75 3.39 1.87
CA TYR A 63 4.15 3.67 3.25
C TYR A 63 3.80 5.09 3.68
N THR A 64 3.26 5.19 4.88
CA THR A 64 3.15 6.44 5.63
C THR A 64 4.34 6.62 6.59
N ARG A 65 4.29 7.60 7.49
CA ARG A 65 5.34 7.80 8.49
C ARG A 65 5.38 6.66 9.51
N ALA A 66 6.59 6.31 9.95
CA ALA A 66 6.85 5.17 10.82
C ALA A 66 6.06 5.18 12.14
N PHE A 67 5.91 6.35 12.78
CA PHE A 67 5.20 6.47 14.06
C PHE A 67 3.69 6.72 13.92
N GLY A 68 3.18 6.81 12.69
CA GLY A 68 1.75 6.93 12.42
C GLY A 68 1.40 7.86 11.25
N TYR A 69 0.24 7.63 10.65
CA TYR A 69 -0.31 8.49 9.61
C TYR A 69 -0.53 9.92 10.15
N PRO A 70 0.08 10.98 9.58
CA PRO A 70 0.08 12.30 10.22
C PRO A 70 -1.31 12.91 10.52
N PRO A 71 -2.34 12.76 9.64
CA PRO A 71 -3.68 13.19 9.98
C PRO A 71 -4.29 12.43 11.17
N LEU A 72 -3.98 11.13 11.31
CA LEU A 72 -4.40 10.32 12.45
C LEU A 72 -3.72 10.79 13.74
N THR A 73 -2.39 10.93 13.76
CA THR A 73 -1.70 11.38 14.99
C THR A 73 -2.13 12.79 15.41
N LYS A 74 -2.41 13.67 14.44
CA LYS A 74 -2.93 15.02 14.72
C LYS A 74 -4.32 15.00 15.36
N ILE A 75 -5.25 14.17 14.88
CA ILE A 75 -6.59 14.10 15.48
C ILE A 75 -6.54 13.43 16.85
N LEU A 76 -5.72 12.39 17.03
CA LEU A 76 -5.51 11.75 18.33
C LEU A 76 -4.98 12.74 19.36
N ALA A 77 -3.90 13.46 19.04
CA ALA A 77 -3.32 14.47 19.92
C ALA A 77 -4.32 15.58 20.30
N SER A 78 -5.08 16.08 19.33
CA SER A 78 -6.08 17.13 19.56
C SER A 78 -7.26 16.65 20.39
N PHE A 79 -7.78 15.46 20.09
CA PHE A 79 -8.98 14.92 20.73
C PHE A 79 -8.67 14.44 22.15
N PHE A 80 -7.68 13.56 22.30
CA PHE A 80 -7.27 13.07 23.63
C PHE A 80 -6.63 14.16 24.47
N GLY A 81 -5.94 15.13 23.86
CA GLY A 81 -5.43 16.29 24.61
C GLY A 81 -6.54 17.11 25.27
N LYS A 82 -7.72 17.22 24.65
CA LYS A 82 -8.88 17.86 25.28
C LYS A 82 -9.47 17.02 26.41
N LEU A 83 -9.62 15.71 26.20
CA LEU A 83 -10.16 14.79 27.21
C LEU A 83 -9.26 14.75 28.45
N LEU A 84 -7.95 14.64 28.24
CA LEU A 84 -6.95 14.57 29.30
C LEU A 84 -6.57 15.94 29.89
N GLY A 85 -7.08 17.04 29.33
CA GLY A 85 -6.66 18.39 29.71
C GLY A 85 -5.15 18.62 29.56
N GLN A 86 -4.55 18.08 28.50
CA GLN A 86 -3.12 18.09 28.24
C GLN A 86 -2.79 18.53 26.80
N GLU A 87 -1.73 19.31 26.63
CA GLU A 87 -1.15 19.52 25.30
C GLU A 87 -0.33 18.29 24.89
N ILE A 88 -0.78 17.60 23.84
CA ILE A 88 -0.13 16.40 23.30
C ILE A 88 0.53 16.77 21.97
N ASP A 89 1.83 16.54 21.85
CA ASP A 89 2.54 16.70 20.58
C ASP A 89 2.34 15.44 19.71
N PRO A 90 1.76 15.54 18.51
CA PRO A 90 1.48 14.40 17.65
C PRO A 90 2.73 13.67 17.13
N LEU A 91 3.92 14.26 17.26
CA LEU A 91 5.20 13.64 16.87
C LEU A 91 5.96 13.04 18.04
N LYS A 92 5.73 13.52 19.27
CA LYS A 92 6.51 13.12 20.45
C LYS A 92 5.72 12.26 21.44
N ASN A 93 4.40 12.41 21.46
CA ASN A 93 3.53 11.82 22.48
C ASN A 93 2.51 10.84 21.90
N VAL A 94 2.47 10.67 20.57
CA VAL A 94 1.53 9.75 19.90
C VAL A 94 2.31 8.74 19.05
N LEU A 95 2.03 7.45 19.27
CA LEU A 95 2.51 6.34 18.47
C LEU A 95 1.31 5.50 18.01
N VAL A 96 1.13 5.34 16.71
CA VAL A 96 0.11 4.44 16.15
C VAL A 96 0.68 3.02 16.10
N THR A 97 -0.09 2.05 16.60
CA THR A 97 0.33 0.65 16.71
C THR A 97 -0.66 -0.29 16.02
N VAL A 98 -0.28 -1.57 15.91
CA VAL A 98 -1.15 -2.62 15.36
C VAL A 98 -2.16 -3.05 16.44
N GLY A 99 -3.19 -2.23 16.62
CA GLY A 99 -4.17 -2.36 17.69
C GLY A 99 -3.58 -2.17 19.09
N ALA A 100 -4.41 -2.36 20.11
CA ALA A 100 -4.01 -2.27 21.51
C ALA A 100 -3.01 -3.38 21.90
N TYR A 101 -3.17 -4.59 21.35
CA TYR A 101 -2.18 -5.68 21.51
C TYR A 101 -0.76 -5.25 21.13
N GLY A 102 -0.60 -4.59 19.98
CA GLY A 102 0.70 -4.06 19.55
C GLY A 102 1.20 -2.93 20.43
N ALA A 103 0.29 -2.13 21.01
CA ALA A 103 0.63 -1.04 21.92
C ALA A 103 1.16 -1.54 23.26
N LEU A 104 0.43 -2.47 23.88
CA LEU A 104 0.84 -3.18 25.09
C LEU A 104 2.19 -3.86 24.87
N PHE A 105 2.32 -4.65 23.79
CA PHE A 105 3.58 -5.34 23.47
C PHE A 105 4.75 -4.36 23.35
N THR A 106 4.55 -3.23 22.67
CA THR A 106 5.56 -2.18 22.53
C THR A 106 5.96 -1.61 23.88
N ALA A 107 5.01 -1.37 24.78
CA ALA A 107 5.25 -0.86 26.12
C ALA A 107 6.05 -1.83 26.98
N PHE A 108 5.63 -3.10 27.04
CA PHE A 108 6.35 -4.14 27.79
C PHE A 108 7.79 -4.30 27.29
N GLN A 109 7.99 -4.39 25.97
CA GLN A 109 9.32 -4.55 25.40
C GLN A 109 10.21 -3.31 25.54
N ALA A 110 9.64 -2.12 25.73
CA ALA A 110 10.40 -0.89 25.89
C ALA A 110 10.79 -0.60 27.35
N LEU A 111 10.01 -1.08 28.32
CA LEU A 111 10.11 -0.64 29.72
C LEU A 111 10.54 -1.73 30.69
N VAL A 112 10.23 -2.98 30.40
CA VAL A 112 10.46 -4.11 31.30
C VAL A 112 11.77 -4.81 30.92
N GLU A 113 12.63 -4.99 31.91
CA GLU A 113 13.87 -5.77 31.79
C GLU A 113 13.86 -7.02 32.68
N GLU A 114 14.91 -7.85 32.53
CA GLU A 114 15.11 -9.04 33.34
C GLU A 114 15.17 -8.70 34.84
N GLY A 115 14.26 -9.26 35.61
CA GLY A 115 14.17 -9.08 37.06
C GLY A 115 13.29 -7.92 37.53
N ASP A 116 12.71 -7.13 36.62
CA ASP A 116 11.68 -6.15 36.96
C ASP A 116 10.37 -6.84 37.37
N GLU A 117 9.65 -6.26 38.33
CA GLU A 117 8.31 -6.70 38.71
C GLU A 117 7.24 -5.85 37.99
N VAL A 118 6.20 -6.49 37.49
CA VAL A 118 5.02 -5.81 36.92
C VAL A 118 3.78 -6.18 37.71
N ILE A 119 3.12 -5.19 38.30
CA ILE A 119 1.88 -5.42 39.05
C ILE A 119 0.71 -5.58 38.07
N ILE A 120 -0.02 -6.69 38.18
CA ILE A 120 -1.18 -7.03 37.36
C ILE A 120 -2.41 -7.21 38.27
N ILE A 121 -3.50 -6.51 37.96
CA ILE A 121 -4.74 -6.56 38.73
C ILE A 121 -5.63 -7.69 38.19
N GLU A 122 -5.94 -8.70 39.01
CA GLU A 122 -6.82 -9.80 38.65
C GLU A 122 -8.31 -9.47 38.88
N PRO A 123 -9.21 -9.93 38.00
CA PRO A 123 -8.92 -10.63 36.73
C PRO A 123 -8.43 -9.64 35.65
N PHE A 124 -7.48 -10.11 34.84
CA PHE A 124 -6.78 -9.32 33.84
C PHE A 124 -7.09 -9.81 32.43
N PHE A 125 -6.91 -8.93 31.45
CA PHE A 125 -6.83 -9.31 30.05
C PHE A 125 -5.57 -10.15 29.82
N ASP A 126 -5.75 -11.36 29.29
CA ASP A 126 -4.84 -12.50 29.44
C ASP A 126 -3.41 -12.23 28.95
N CYS A 127 -3.22 -11.31 28.00
CA CYS A 127 -1.92 -11.08 27.38
C CYS A 127 -0.91 -10.33 28.27
N TYR A 128 -1.33 -9.70 29.37
CA TYR A 128 -0.42 -8.93 30.24
C TYR A 128 0.67 -9.81 30.88
N GLU A 129 0.29 -11.00 31.35
CA GLU A 129 1.21 -11.96 31.95
C GLU A 129 2.28 -12.47 30.96
N PRO A 130 1.93 -13.07 29.80
CA PRO A 130 2.91 -13.57 28.87
C PRO A 130 3.77 -12.46 28.25
N MET A 131 3.25 -11.23 28.06
CA MET A 131 4.07 -10.10 27.62
C MET A 131 5.10 -9.67 28.67
N THR A 132 4.74 -9.70 29.95
CA THR A 132 5.67 -9.47 31.07
C THR A 132 6.78 -10.52 31.08
N LEU A 133 6.40 -11.81 31.01
CA LEU A 133 7.35 -12.92 30.99
C LEU A 133 8.29 -12.88 29.78
N MET A 134 7.76 -12.54 28.59
CA MET A 134 8.56 -12.43 27.37
C MET A 134 9.60 -11.31 27.43
N ALA A 135 9.34 -10.26 28.20
CA ALA A 135 10.29 -9.17 28.45
C ALA A 135 11.33 -9.49 29.54
N GLY A 136 11.21 -10.63 30.23
CA GLY A 136 12.07 -11.03 31.36
C GLY A 136 11.56 -10.54 32.73
N GLY A 137 10.39 -9.92 32.77
CA GLY A 137 9.77 -9.44 34.01
C GLY A 137 9.10 -10.55 34.82
N HIS A 138 8.78 -10.21 36.07
CA HIS A 138 8.07 -11.03 37.03
C HIS A 138 6.67 -10.47 37.28
N PRO A 139 5.60 -11.17 36.85
CA PRO A 139 4.23 -10.80 37.17
C PRO A 139 3.99 -10.85 38.69
N VAL A 140 3.45 -9.76 39.24
CA VAL A 140 3.04 -9.65 40.65
C VAL A 140 1.54 -9.37 40.70
N PHE A 141 0.77 -10.34 41.15
CA PHE A 141 -0.69 -10.27 41.10
C PHE A 141 -1.30 -9.61 42.35
N VAL A 142 -2.34 -8.80 42.14
CA VAL A 142 -3.26 -8.29 43.16
C VAL A 142 -4.69 -8.55 42.74
N THR A 143 -5.50 -9.15 43.61
CA THR A 143 -6.83 -9.63 43.23
C THR A 143 -7.92 -8.65 43.64
N LEU A 144 -8.78 -8.25 42.70
CA LEU A 144 -10.03 -7.56 43.03
C LEU A 144 -10.93 -8.50 43.82
N LYS A 145 -11.39 -8.06 45.00
CA LYS A 145 -12.22 -8.86 45.90
C LYS A 145 -13.69 -8.54 45.68
N PRO A 146 -14.54 -9.52 45.31
CA PRO A 146 -15.98 -9.31 45.26
C PRO A 146 -16.49 -8.82 46.62
N GLY A 147 -17.22 -7.70 46.60
CA GLY A 147 -17.85 -7.15 47.80
C GLY A 147 -19.06 -8.00 48.26
N PRO A 148 -19.55 -7.77 49.48
CA PRO A 148 -20.74 -8.45 49.97
C PRO A 148 -21.98 -8.03 49.17
N THR A 149 -22.67 -9.00 48.57
CA THR A 149 -23.99 -8.82 47.97
C THR A 149 -25.10 -9.14 48.97
N ARG A 150 -26.23 -8.44 48.87
CA ARG A 150 -27.44 -8.78 49.63
C ARG A 150 -28.12 -9.98 48.98
N ASP A 151 -28.68 -10.88 49.80
CA ASP A 151 -29.41 -12.05 49.31
C ASP A 151 -30.51 -11.64 48.31
N GLY A 152 -30.39 -12.12 47.08
CA GLY A 152 -31.37 -11.91 46.01
C GLY A 152 -31.12 -10.69 45.10
N GLU A 153 -30.10 -9.87 45.35
CA GLU A 153 -29.68 -8.79 44.44
C GLU A 153 -28.57 -9.28 43.47
N LEU A 154 -28.61 -8.83 42.21
CA LEU A 154 -27.51 -9.04 41.27
C LEU A 154 -26.30 -8.23 41.72
N ASP A 155 -25.10 -8.82 41.63
CA ASP A 155 -23.86 -8.11 41.95
C ASP A 155 -23.56 -7.02 40.90
N SER A 156 -22.75 -6.05 41.28
CA SER A 156 -22.23 -5.02 40.39
C SER A 156 -20.72 -5.09 40.31
N SER A 157 -20.16 -4.85 39.13
CA SER A 157 -18.71 -4.75 38.93
C SER A 157 -18.06 -3.68 39.81
N SER A 158 -18.81 -2.66 40.24
CA SER A 158 -18.34 -1.63 41.17
C SER A 158 -18.07 -2.14 42.58
N ASN A 159 -18.71 -3.25 42.99
CA ASN A 159 -18.51 -3.87 44.30
C ASN A 159 -17.19 -4.63 44.41
N TRP A 160 -16.52 -4.92 43.28
CA TRP A 160 -15.22 -5.57 43.28
C TRP A 160 -14.15 -4.57 43.74
N GLN A 161 -13.68 -4.75 44.97
CA GLN A 161 -12.80 -3.80 45.65
C GLN A 161 -11.33 -4.12 45.40
N LEU A 162 -10.53 -3.09 45.12
CA LEU A 162 -9.08 -3.14 45.18
C LEU A 162 -8.63 -2.79 46.60
N ASP A 163 -8.19 -3.79 47.38
CA ASP A 163 -7.78 -3.56 48.77
C ASP A 163 -6.52 -2.68 48.84
N PRO A 164 -6.56 -1.52 49.52
CA PRO A 164 -5.41 -0.60 49.55
C PRO A 164 -4.18 -1.17 50.23
N THR A 165 -4.36 -2.02 51.25
CA THR A 165 -3.24 -2.62 52.00
C THR A 165 -2.57 -3.70 51.17
N GLU A 166 -3.37 -4.53 50.50
CA GLU A 166 -2.88 -5.55 49.61
C GLU A 166 -2.16 -4.95 48.41
N LEU A 167 -2.75 -3.95 47.76
CA LEU A 167 -2.11 -3.25 46.63
C LEU A 167 -0.77 -2.65 47.06
N ALA A 168 -0.73 -1.90 48.17
CA ALA A 168 0.51 -1.30 48.66
C ALA A 168 1.59 -2.35 48.97
N SER A 169 1.20 -3.55 49.44
CA SER A 169 2.14 -4.64 49.72
C SER A 169 2.81 -5.24 48.48
N LYS A 170 2.28 -4.98 47.27
CA LYS A 170 2.85 -5.46 46.00
C LYS A 170 3.92 -4.54 45.43
N PHE A 171 4.01 -3.30 45.92
CA PHE A 171 5.06 -2.38 45.49
C PHE A 171 6.36 -2.68 46.22
N THR A 172 7.42 -2.91 45.46
CA THR A 172 8.78 -3.18 45.94
C THR A 172 9.78 -2.24 45.26
N SER A 173 11.07 -2.38 45.56
CA SER A 173 12.14 -1.69 44.83
C SER A 173 12.37 -2.24 43.41
N HIS A 174 11.78 -3.40 43.09
CA HIS A 174 11.85 -4.03 41.76
C HIS A 174 10.64 -3.71 40.90
N THR A 175 9.59 -3.10 41.44
CA THR A 175 8.39 -2.75 40.68
C THR A 175 8.73 -1.71 39.61
N LYS A 176 8.56 -2.09 38.35
CA LYS A 176 8.78 -1.23 37.18
C LYS A 176 7.49 -0.58 36.71
N ALA A 177 6.43 -1.37 36.63
CA ALA A 177 5.16 -0.95 36.07
C ALA A 177 3.97 -1.56 36.82
N LEU A 178 2.83 -0.88 36.74
CA LEU A 178 1.52 -1.40 37.08
C LEU A 178 0.62 -1.33 35.84
N ILE A 179 -0.10 -2.41 35.54
CA ILE A 179 -1.09 -2.43 34.46
C ILE A 179 -2.49 -2.16 35.04
N LEU A 180 -3.11 -1.08 34.58
CA LEU A 180 -4.48 -0.71 34.92
C LEU A 180 -5.36 -0.89 33.68
N ASN A 181 -6.43 -1.66 33.77
CA ASN A 181 -7.41 -1.78 32.69
C ASN A 181 -8.78 -1.28 33.17
N THR A 182 -9.21 -0.15 32.61
CA THR A 182 -10.49 0.49 32.95
C THR A 182 -11.12 1.13 31.70
N PRO A 183 -12.37 0.79 31.35
CA PRO A 183 -13.19 -0.29 31.91
C PRO A 183 -12.56 -1.69 31.77
N ASN A 184 -12.66 -2.50 32.83
CA ASN A 184 -11.98 -3.79 32.92
C ASN A 184 -12.65 -4.86 32.04
N ASN A 185 -11.84 -5.64 31.32
CA ASN A 185 -12.21 -6.95 30.77
C ASN A 185 -11.54 -8.02 31.65
N PRO A 186 -12.30 -8.98 32.24
CA PRO A 186 -13.68 -9.36 31.89
C PRO A 186 -14.80 -8.82 32.79
N VAL A 187 -14.52 -8.11 33.87
CA VAL A 187 -15.53 -7.82 34.92
C VAL A 187 -16.47 -6.68 34.52
N GLY A 188 -16.08 -5.80 33.61
CA GLY A 188 -16.81 -4.58 33.30
C GLY A 188 -16.75 -3.53 34.41
N LYS A 189 -15.72 -3.59 35.28
CA LYS A 189 -15.53 -2.59 36.34
C LYS A 189 -15.00 -1.30 35.73
N VAL A 190 -15.69 -0.19 35.99
CA VAL A 190 -15.19 1.17 35.77
C VAL A 190 -14.56 1.64 37.06
N PHE A 191 -13.26 1.92 37.06
CA PHE A 191 -12.54 2.33 38.27
C PHE A 191 -12.99 3.71 38.72
N SER A 192 -13.29 3.85 40.00
CA SER A 192 -13.68 5.12 40.58
C SER A 192 -12.48 6.05 40.73
N LYS A 193 -12.74 7.36 40.76
CA LYS A 193 -11.69 8.37 41.01
C LYS A 193 -10.87 8.08 42.28
N ALA A 194 -11.50 7.59 43.35
CA ALA A 194 -10.80 7.25 44.59
C ALA A 194 -9.83 6.07 44.42
N GLU A 195 -10.21 5.06 43.63
CA GLU A 195 -9.33 3.92 43.31
C GLU A 195 -8.18 4.36 42.39
N LEU A 196 -8.45 5.25 41.43
CA LEU A 196 -7.41 5.82 40.56
C LEU A 196 -6.42 6.69 41.34
N GLU A 197 -6.90 7.49 42.30
CA GLU A 197 -6.06 8.29 43.20
C GLU A 197 -5.18 7.40 44.10
N LEU A 198 -5.71 6.27 44.57
CA LEU A 198 -4.93 5.27 45.29
C LEU A 198 -3.79 4.72 44.42
N VAL A 199 -4.10 4.25 43.20
CA VAL A 199 -3.10 3.71 42.27
C VAL A 199 -2.06 4.78 41.93
N ALA A 200 -2.49 6.00 41.60
CA ALA A 200 -1.61 7.11 41.29
C ALA A 200 -0.66 7.45 42.46
N SER A 201 -1.18 7.49 43.69
CA SER A 201 -0.38 7.80 44.88
C SER A 201 0.75 6.78 45.11
N LEU A 202 0.47 5.49 44.92
CA LEU A 202 1.46 4.43 45.05
C LEU A 202 2.48 4.46 43.91
N CYS A 203 2.04 4.70 42.68
CA CYS A 203 2.95 4.83 41.54
C CYS A 203 3.91 6.02 41.73
N GLN A 204 3.41 7.16 42.20
CA GLN A 204 4.23 8.34 42.51
C GLN A 204 5.20 8.09 43.67
N GLN A 205 4.75 7.40 44.72
CA GLN A 205 5.59 7.09 45.88
C GLN A 205 6.76 6.16 45.51
N HIS A 206 6.54 5.22 44.60
CA HIS A 206 7.51 4.18 44.24
C HIS A 206 8.23 4.44 42.91
N ASP A 207 7.98 5.56 42.23
CA ASP A 207 8.51 5.87 40.90
C ASP A 207 8.20 4.78 39.85
N VAL A 208 6.95 4.33 39.85
CA VAL A 208 6.43 3.25 39.00
C VAL A 208 5.63 3.82 37.84
N ILE A 209 5.80 3.24 36.65
CA ILE A 209 5.03 3.60 35.46
C ILE A 209 3.65 2.95 35.50
N CYS A 210 2.59 3.72 35.24
CA CYS A 210 1.26 3.16 35.03
C CYS A 210 1.02 2.95 33.53
N ILE A 211 0.78 1.70 33.11
CA ILE A 211 0.32 1.36 31.76
C ILE A 211 -1.20 1.25 31.84
N ALA A 212 -1.91 2.24 31.31
CA ALA A 212 -3.37 2.31 31.37
C ALA A 212 -4.00 1.81 30.06
N ASP A 213 -4.60 0.62 30.08
CA ASP A 213 -5.39 0.07 29.00
C ASP A 213 -6.85 0.57 29.09
N GLU A 214 -7.19 1.52 28.22
CA GLU A 214 -8.48 2.23 28.19
C GLU A 214 -9.27 1.94 26.89
N VAL A 215 -9.11 0.77 26.27
CA VAL A 215 -9.78 0.43 24.99
C VAL A 215 -11.31 0.51 25.05
N TYR A 216 -11.90 0.35 26.24
CA TYR A 216 -13.34 0.40 26.47
C TYR A 216 -13.83 1.77 26.98
N GLN A 217 -13.02 2.83 26.91
CA GLN A 217 -13.36 4.18 27.40
C GLN A 217 -14.78 4.66 27.04
N TRP A 218 -15.26 4.31 25.85
CA TRP A 218 -16.57 4.73 25.33
C TRP A 218 -17.74 3.79 25.71
N LEU A 219 -17.45 2.66 26.35
CA LEU A 219 -18.44 1.66 26.78
C LEU A 219 -18.70 1.75 28.29
N VAL A 220 -19.29 2.87 28.71
CA VAL A 220 -19.72 3.10 30.09
C VAL A 220 -21.25 3.20 30.15
N TYR A 221 -21.84 2.65 31.22
CA TYR A 221 -23.29 2.53 31.39
C TYR A 221 -23.74 3.16 32.71
N ASP A 222 -25.06 3.25 32.93
CA ASP A 222 -25.68 3.62 34.21
C ASP A 222 -25.20 4.94 34.85
N GLY A 223 -24.72 5.87 34.03
CA GLY A 223 -24.19 7.16 34.49
C GLY A 223 -22.77 7.11 35.06
N TYR A 224 -22.13 5.94 35.11
CA TYR A 224 -20.69 5.85 35.39
C TYR A 224 -19.91 6.63 34.33
N GLN A 225 -18.82 7.24 34.75
CA GLN A 225 -17.95 8.03 33.89
C GLN A 225 -16.59 7.35 33.80
N HIS A 226 -16.05 7.27 32.59
CA HIS A 226 -14.64 6.99 32.42
C HIS A 226 -13.83 8.16 32.97
N VAL A 227 -12.81 7.86 33.74
CA VAL A 227 -11.82 8.84 34.21
C VAL A 227 -10.46 8.26 33.86
N SER A 228 -9.69 8.98 33.06
CA SER A 228 -8.34 8.52 32.76
C SER A 228 -7.41 8.85 33.92
N ILE A 229 -6.52 7.91 34.28
CA ILE A 229 -5.48 8.17 35.28
C ILE A 229 -4.46 9.22 34.78
N GLY A 230 -4.40 9.43 33.45
CA GLY A 230 -3.64 10.50 32.80
C GLY A 230 -4.16 11.90 33.09
N GLU A 231 -5.41 12.06 33.54
CA GLU A 231 -6.00 13.36 33.83
C GLU A 231 -5.33 14.05 35.05
N PRO A 232 -5.11 15.38 35.02
CA PRO A 232 -4.64 16.12 36.17
C PRO A 232 -5.62 16.00 37.35
N SER A 233 -5.15 15.48 38.48
CA SER A 233 -5.84 15.69 39.75
C SER A 233 -5.75 17.16 40.21
N GLN A 234 -4.63 17.84 39.93
CA GLN A 234 -4.38 19.27 40.16
C GLN A 234 -3.33 19.86 39.18
N PRO A 235 -3.30 21.19 38.95
CA PRO A 235 -2.25 21.83 38.15
C PRO A 235 -0.86 21.62 38.79
N GLY A 236 0.10 21.06 38.04
CA GLY A 236 1.51 20.96 38.44
C GLY A 236 1.97 19.65 39.10
N CYS A 237 1.11 18.62 39.16
CA CYS A 237 1.52 17.30 39.63
C CYS A 237 2.36 16.58 38.55
N PRO A 238 3.59 16.10 38.83
CA PRO A 238 4.39 15.31 37.89
C PRO A 238 3.69 13.98 37.57
N ARG A 239 3.73 13.55 36.30
CA ARG A 239 2.96 12.41 35.78
C ARG A 239 3.86 11.39 35.08
N PHE A 240 3.61 10.11 35.37
CA PHE A 240 4.24 8.94 34.73
C PHE A 240 3.25 7.89 34.16
N PRO A 241 2.05 8.24 33.62
CA PRO A 241 1.24 7.26 32.90
C PRO A 241 1.60 7.19 31.41
N LEU A 242 1.52 5.98 30.86
CA LEU A 242 1.39 5.71 29.43
C LEU A 242 -0.03 5.21 29.18
N ASP A 243 -0.81 6.00 28.45
CA ASP A 243 -2.22 5.70 28.16
C ASP A 243 -2.38 5.02 26.79
N PHE A 244 -3.15 3.93 26.74
CA PHE A 244 -3.49 3.19 25.53
C PHE A 244 -4.99 3.33 25.27
N CYS A 245 -5.36 4.09 24.24
CA CYS A 245 -6.75 4.26 23.82
C CYS A 245 -7.05 3.49 22.53
N GLY A 246 -8.05 2.61 22.57
CA GLY A 246 -8.70 2.06 21.39
C GLY A 246 -9.79 3.02 20.88
N TRP A 247 -9.85 3.26 19.57
CA TRP A 247 -10.90 4.11 19.00
C TRP A 247 -12.16 3.29 18.72
N ALA A 248 -13.28 3.65 19.38
CA ALA A 248 -14.62 3.21 19.01
C ALA A 248 -15.46 4.46 18.66
N PRO A 249 -16.16 4.49 17.52
CA PRO A 249 -17.00 5.62 17.14
C PRO A 249 -18.22 5.80 18.05
N GLU A 250 -18.53 7.04 18.44
CA GLU A 250 -19.77 7.39 19.15
C GLU A 250 -21.02 7.15 18.28
N PRO A 251 -22.15 6.70 18.87
CA PRO A 251 -23.46 6.83 18.26
C PRO A 251 -24.03 8.23 18.54
N ASN A 252 -24.21 9.04 17.49
CA ASN A 252 -24.84 10.35 17.60
C ASN A 252 -26.38 10.18 17.77
N PRO A 253 -27.07 11.01 18.59
CA PRO A 253 -28.50 10.88 18.83
C PRO A 253 -29.34 11.61 17.75
N GLU A 254 -30.37 10.90 17.29
CA GLU A 254 -31.63 11.34 16.69
C GLU A 254 -31.63 12.50 15.65
N VAL A 255 -31.89 12.14 14.39
CA VAL A 255 -32.70 12.98 13.49
C VAL A 255 -33.85 12.15 12.93
N SER A 256 -35.06 12.63 13.20
CA SER A 256 -36.35 12.04 12.88
C SER A 256 -36.61 11.95 11.37
N ALA A 257 -37.03 10.77 10.91
CA ALA A 257 -37.63 10.59 9.59
C ALA A 257 -38.97 9.85 9.74
N SER A 258 -40.04 10.48 9.27
CA SER A 258 -41.35 9.84 9.04
C SER A 258 -41.60 9.69 7.53
N PRO A 259 -42.41 8.68 7.12
CA PRO A 259 -42.20 7.98 5.86
C PRO A 259 -43.21 8.35 4.77
N ALA A 260 -42.84 8.17 3.50
CA ALA A 260 -43.78 8.22 2.38
C ALA A 260 -43.51 7.12 1.34
N SER A 261 -44.33 6.08 1.47
CA SER A 261 -44.94 5.18 0.48
C SER A 261 -44.48 5.14 -0.99
N SER A 262 -44.31 3.89 -1.43
CA SER A 262 -44.36 3.29 -2.77
C SER A 262 -45.67 3.49 -3.56
N ASP A 263 -45.60 3.64 -4.90
CA ASP A 263 -46.28 2.78 -5.91
C ASP A 263 -45.92 3.19 -7.38
N PRO A 264 -45.86 2.28 -8.39
CA PRO A 264 -45.65 2.60 -9.81
C PRO A 264 -46.89 2.36 -10.70
N ALA A 265 -47.06 3.12 -11.80
CA ALA A 265 -47.48 2.65 -13.15
C ALA A 265 -48.14 3.72 -14.09
N GLN A 266 -47.80 3.56 -15.39
CA GLN A 266 -48.58 3.84 -16.63
C GLN A 266 -48.92 5.27 -17.11
N ARG A 267 -48.56 5.57 -18.38
CA ARG A 267 -49.43 6.17 -19.42
C ARG A 267 -48.82 6.10 -20.83
N GLY A 268 -49.66 5.75 -21.81
CA GLY A 268 -49.33 5.54 -23.23
C GLY A 268 -49.50 6.76 -24.15
N PHE A 269 -49.13 6.58 -25.42
CA PHE A 269 -49.11 7.58 -26.50
C PHE A 269 -50.32 7.46 -27.45
N CYS A 270 -50.91 8.60 -27.84
CA CYS A 270 -51.80 8.76 -29.00
C CYS A 270 -51.37 10.00 -29.83
N LEU A 271 -51.47 9.92 -31.16
CA LEU A 271 -51.28 11.04 -32.12
C LEU A 271 -52.61 11.36 -32.85
N PRO A 272 -52.87 12.61 -33.30
CA PRO A 272 -54.17 13.02 -33.83
C PRO A 272 -54.29 13.01 -35.38
N GLU A 273 -55.51 12.72 -35.85
CA GLU A 273 -56.01 12.75 -37.24
C GLU A 273 -56.15 14.19 -37.76
N SER A 274 -55.32 14.62 -38.71
CA SER A 274 -55.57 15.87 -39.47
C SER A 274 -54.71 16.08 -40.72
N LYS A 275 -54.49 15.06 -41.58
CA LYS A 275 -53.88 15.26 -42.92
C LYS A 275 -54.31 14.20 -43.93
N MET A 276 -55.52 14.30 -44.51
CA MET A 276 -55.90 13.50 -45.67
C MET A 276 -56.26 14.41 -46.86
N PRO A 277 -55.63 14.24 -48.04
CA PRO A 277 -55.86 15.07 -49.23
C PRO A 277 -57.13 14.68 -49.99
N ASP A 278 -57.72 15.65 -50.69
CA ASP A 278 -58.94 15.46 -51.47
C ASP A 278 -58.65 14.78 -52.81
N LEU A 279 -59.30 13.66 -53.11
CA LEU A 279 -59.05 12.82 -54.29
C LEU A 279 -60.22 12.97 -55.28
N PRO A 280 -60.04 12.93 -56.61
CA PRO A 280 -61.16 12.95 -57.56
C PRO A 280 -61.85 11.57 -57.73
N GLY A 281 -63.18 11.51 -57.90
CA GLY A 281 -63.96 10.28 -58.15
C GLY A 281 -65.41 10.32 -57.64
N ASP A 282 -66.24 9.35 -58.03
CA ASP A 282 -67.65 9.24 -57.63
C ASP A 282 -67.83 9.03 -56.11
N VAL A 283 -68.93 9.55 -55.55
CA VAL A 283 -69.11 9.74 -54.09
C VAL A 283 -69.28 8.41 -53.32
N ASP A 284 -69.60 7.31 -54.02
CA ASP A 284 -69.86 6.01 -53.42
C ASP A 284 -68.67 5.02 -53.50
N GLU A 285 -67.47 5.44 -53.95
CA GLU A 285 -66.26 4.59 -53.94
C GLU A 285 -65.38 4.84 -52.69
N PRO A 286 -64.97 3.80 -51.92
CA PRO A 286 -64.15 3.95 -50.70
C PRO A 286 -62.82 4.68 -50.96
N TYR A 287 -62.44 5.59 -50.05
CA TYR A 287 -61.28 6.47 -50.17
C TYR A 287 -59.97 5.72 -50.49
N ASP A 288 -59.74 4.57 -49.85
CA ASP A 288 -58.53 3.77 -50.05
C ASP A 288 -58.37 3.28 -51.51
N ARG A 289 -59.50 3.01 -52.18
CA ARG A 289 -59.50 2.55 -53.57
C ARG A 289 -59.19 3.69 -54.54
N ARG A 290 -59.67 4.90 -54.25
CA ARG A 290 -59.35 6.14 -54.97
C ARG A 290 -57.88 6.52 -54.77
N PHE A 291 -57.35 6.33 -53.56
CA PHE A 291 -55.95 6.61 -53.22
C PHE A 291 -54.97 5.68 -53.97
N ILE A 292 -55.30 4.38 -54.05
CA ILE A 292 -54.48 3.41 -54.80
C ILE A 292 -54.49 3.71 -56.30
N LYS A 293 -55.64 4.03 -56.89
CA LYS A 293 -55.74 4.41 -58.31
C LYS A 293 -54.93 5.69 -58.62
N TRP A 294 -54.99 6.69 -57.75
CA TRP A 294 -54.18 7.91 -57.86
C TRP A 294 -52.68 7.61 -57.77
N MET A 295 -52.24 6.83 -56.76
CA MET A 295 -50.84 6.43 -56.60
C MET A 295 -50.27 5.70 -57.82
N ILE A 296 -51.03 4.78 -58.42
CA ILE A 296 -50.59 3.99 -59.58
C ILE A 296 -50.40 4.92 -60.80
N LYS A 297 -51.33 5.85 -61.02
CA LYS A 297 -51.28 6.78 -62.16
C LYS A 297 -50.12 7.78 -62.04
N THR A 298 -49.78 8.21 -60.82
CA THR A 298 -48.67 9.16 -60.58
C THR A 298 -47.29 8.47 -60.55
N LYS A 299 -47.20 7.16 -60.26
CA LYS A 299 -45.93 6.41 -60.25
C LYS A 299 -45.40 6.03 -61.63
N MET A 300 -46.26 5.87 -62.64
CA MET A 300 -45.84 5.37 -63.96
C MET A 300 -45.20 6.43 -64.90
N SER A 301 -45.27 7.73 -64.62
CA SER A 301 -44.75 8.77 -65.53
C SER A 301 -43.34 9.32 -65.22
N SER A 302 -42.64 8.84 -64.17
CA SER A 302 -41.41 9.50 -63.67
C SER A 302 -40.17 8.60 -63.50
N HIS A 303 -39.99 7.59 -64.35
CA HIS A 303 -38.90 6.61 -64.19
C HIS A 303 -37.50 7.03 -64.71
N PRO A 304 -37.31 7.80 -65.80
CA PRO A 304 -35.95 8.10 -66.28
C PRO A 304 -35.21 9.19 -65.46
N GLU A 305 -35.88 10.25 -65.03
CA GLU A 305 -35.23 11.41 -64.38
C GLU A 305 -34.86 11.19 -62.90
N LYS A 306 -35.50 10.22 -62.22
CA LYS A 306 -35.27 9.94 -60.79
C LYS A 306 -33.98 9.17 -60.53
N GLU A 307 -33.56 8.28 -61.43
CA GLU A 307 -32.33 7.51 -61.27
C GLU A 307 -31.07 8.39 -61.41
N GLU A 308 -31.05 9.32 -62.36
CA GLU A 308 -29.94 10.27 -62.50
C GLU A 308 -29.85 11.23 -61.31
N LYS A 309 -30.99 11.76 -60.82
CA LYS A 309 -31.03 12.57 -59.59
C LYS A 309 -30.58 11.80 -58.36
N LYS A 310 -30.84 10.49 -58.28
CA LYS A 310 -30.39 9.63 -57.18
C LYS A 310 -28.87 9.43 -57.24
N LYS A 311 -28.32 9.06 -58.40
CA LYS A 311 -26.86 8.95 -58.62
C LYS A 311 -26.12 10.26 -58.31
N TRP A 312 -26.67 11.40 -58.72
CA TRP A 312 -26.07 12.70 -58.41
C TRP A 312 -26.11 13.04 -56.91
N LYS A 313 -27.22 12.72 -56.22
CA LYS A 313 -27.33 12.89 -54.76
C LYS A 313 -26.37 11.98 -53.99
N ASP A 314 -26.25 10.72 -54.41
CA ASP A 314 -25.35 9.75 -53.79
C ASP A 314 -23.88 10.16 -53.98
N LEU A 315 -23.50 10.63 -55.17
CA LEU A 315 -22.15 11.16 -55.44
C LEU A 315 -21.84 12.42 -54.61
N LYS A 316 -22.84 13.28 -54.42
CA LYS A 316 -22.70 14.51 -53.61
C LYS A 316 -22.60 14.18 -52.11
N LEU A 317 -23.31 13.16 -51.65
CA LEU A 317 -23.25 12.66 -50.28
C LEU A 317 -21.89 11.99 -50.01
N MET A 318 -21.38 11.19 -50.94
CA MET A 318 -20.04 10.58 -50.86
C MET A 318 -18.94 11.64 -50.77
N LYS A 319 -18.94 12.66 -51.64
CA LYS A 319 -17.98 13.78 -51.55
C LYS A 319 -18.11 14.58 -50.24
N LYS A 320 -19.32 14.69 -49.69
CA LYS A 320 -19.55 15.36 -48.40
C LYS A 320 -19.01 14.52 -47.24
N LEU A 321 -19.21 13.20 -47.27
CA LEU A 321 -18.68 12.25 -46.29
C LEU A 321 -17.15 12.16 -46.36
N GLU A 322 -16.54 12.20 -47.55
CA GLU A 322 -15.08 12.26 -47.71
C GLU A 322 -14.51 13.57 -47.15
N ARG A 323 -15.17 14.71 -47.41
CA ARG A 323 -14.79 16.00 -46.79
C ARG A 323 -14.94 15.98 -45.27
N GLN A 324 -16.03 15.39 -44.75
CA GLN A 324 -16.22 15.24 -43.31
C GLN A 324 -15.15 14.33 -42.69
N ARG A 325 -14.84 13.18 -43.31
CA ARG A 325 -13.75 12.32 -42.86
C ARG A 325 -12.39 13.01 -42.91
N ALA A 326 -12.10 13.76 -43.98
CA ALA A 326 -10.86 14.51 -44.08
C ALA A 326 -10.77 15.63 -43.03
N GLN A 327 -11.89 16.31 -42.74
CA GLN A 327 -11.97 17.31 -41.67
C GLN A 327 -11.88 16.68 -40.27
N GLU A 328 -12.51 15.53 -40.05
CA GLU A 328 -12.39 14.76 -38.80
C GLU A 328 -10.96 14.24 -38.62
N GLU A 329 -10.29 13.74 -39.67
CA GLU A 329 -8.88 13.35 -39.62
C GLU A 329 -7.96 14.55 -39.37
N GLN A 330 -8.23 15.71 -39.97
CA GLN A 330 -7.47 16.93 -39.70
C GLN A 330 -7.68 17.45 -38.27
N ALA A 331 -8.92 17.47 -37.78
CA ALA A 331 -9.24 17.87 -36.41
C ALA A 331 -8.64 16.88 -35.39
N LYS A 332 -8.64 15.59 -35.71
CA LYS A 332 -8.01 14.55 -34.88
C LYS A 332 -6.50 14.64 -34.90
N ARG A 333 -5.87 14.99 -36.03
CA ARG A 333 -4.44 15.30 -36.10
C ARG A 333 -4.08 16.55 -35.31
N GLN A 334 -4.88 17.61 -35.40
CA GLN A 334 -4.69 18.82 -34.58
C GLN A 334 -4.87 18.53 -33.09
N GLN A 335 -5.86 17.71 -32.70
CA GLN A 335 -6.00 17.25 -31.32
C GLN A 335 -4.85 16.34 -30.87
N GLU A 336 -4.34 15.46 -31.74
CA GLU A 336 -3.17 14.62 -31.46
C GLU A 336 -1.90 15.48 -31.32
N GLU A 337 -1.74 16.54 -32.12
CA GLU A 337 -0.63 17.51 -32.04
C GLU A 337 -0.74 18.43 -30.80
N GLU A 338 -1.94 18.93 -30.45
CA GLU A 338 -2.18 19.70 -29.23
C GLU A 338 -2.02 18.84 -27.96
N ALA A 339 -2.48 17.59 -27.99
CA ALA A 339 -2.29 16.63 -26.89
C ALA A 339 -0.83 16.17 -26.77
N ALA A 340 -0.07 16.15 -27.87
CA ALA A 340 1.37 15.91 -27.83
C ALA A 340 2.14 17.13 -27.30
N ALA A 341 1.73 18.35 -27.65
CA ALA A 341 2.32 19.59 -27.14
C ALA A 341 2.04 19.81 -25.64
N GLN A 342 0.88 19.36 -25.12
CA GLN A 342 0.60 19.36 -23.67
C GLN A 342 1.36 18.30 -22.87
N ARG A 343 1.97 17.29 -23.52
CA ARG A 343 2.73 16.21 -22.85
C ARG A 343 4.20 16.53 -22.60
N GLU A 344 4.73 17.63 -23.13
CA GLU A 344 6.17 17.92 -23.10
C GLU A 344 6.77 18.13 -21.69
N ASP A 345 5.95 18.19 -20.62
CA ASP A 345 6.41 18.53 -19.26
C ASP A 345 6.23 17.42 -18.19
N GLN A 346 6.09 16.14 -18.58
CA GLN A 346 5.95 15.01 -17.62
C GLN A 346 7.27 14.26 -17.31
N GLY A 347 8.36 14.59 -17.98
CA GLY A 347 9.63 13.87 -17.86
C GLY A 347 10.37 14.14 -16.54
N ARG A 348 11.07 13.14 -16.01
CA ARG A 348 12.04 13.32 -14.91
C ARG A 348 13.43 13.59 -15.49
N PRO A 349 13.97 14.82 -15.43
CA PRO A 349 15.22 15.17 -16.12
C PRO A 349 16.49 14.71 -15.38
N TYR A 350 16.39 14.40 -14.08
CA TYR A 350 17.51 14.00 -13.23
C TYR A 350 17.62 12.48 -13.08
N THR A 351 18.80 12.00 -12.64
CA THR A 351 18.99 10.62 -12.17
C THR A 351 19.36 10.56 -10.70
N LEU A 352 19.00 9.46 -10.05
CA LEU A 352 19.42 9.12 -8.69
C LEU A 352 20.27 7.85 -8.69
N SER A 353 21.43 7.90 -8.07
CA SER A 353 22.40 6.80 -8.02
C SER A 353 22.69 6.44 -6.56
N VAL A 354 22.73 5.14 -6.24
CA VAL A 354 23.04 4.67 -4.89
C VAL A 354 24.31 3.84 -4.92
N ALA A 355 25.30 4.26 -4.13
CA ALA A 355 26.55 3.52 -3.96
C ALA A 355 26.60 2.81 -2.60
N LEU A 356 26.95 1.53 -2.58
CA LEU A 356 27.08 0.74 -1.35
C LEU A 356 28.16 -0.35 -1.48
N PRO A 357 28.83 -0.73 -0.38
CA PRO A 357 29.86 -1.74 -0.44
C PRO A 357 29.25 -3.13 -0.56
N GLY A 358 29.85 -4.00 -1.39
CA GLY A 358 29.37 -5.38 -1.54
C GLY A 358 29.59 -6.25 -0.30
N SER A 359 30.53 -5.87 0.58
CA SER A 359 30.88 -6.55 1.83
C SER A 359 29.72 -6.72 2.80
N ILE A 360 28.63 -5.92 2.66
CA ILE A 360 27.42 -6.08 3.47
C ILE A 360 26.82 -7.49 3.38
N LEU A 361 27.00 -8.20 2.25
CA LEU A 361 26.55 -9.58 2.12
C LEU A 361 27.35 -10.53 3.03
N ASP A 362 28.58 -10.20 3.38
CA ASP A 362 29.44 -11.02 4.24
C ASP A 362 28.99 -11.05 5.69
N ASN A 363 28.14 -10.09 6.10
CA ASN A 363 27.52 -10.07 7.42
C ASN A 363 26.28 -10.97 7.52
N ALA A 364 25.72 -11.45 6.40
CA ALA A 364 24.54 -12.29 6.42
C ALA A 364 24.87 -13.72 6.84
N GLN A 365 24.05 -14.28 7.75
CA GLN A 365 24.35 -15.52 8.48
C GLN A 365 24.13 -16.81 7.67
N SER A 366 23.46 -16.74 6.53
CA SER A 366 23.23 -17.88 5.63
C SER A 366 23.22 -17.47 4.16
N PRO A 367 23.45 -18.40 3.22
CA PRO A 367 23.32 -18.14 1.78
C PRO A 367 21.92 -17.66 1.35
N GLU A 368 20.86 -18.09 2.04
CA GLU A 368 19.50 -17.60 1.81
C GLU A 368 19.37 -16.14 2.25
N LEU A 369 19.86 -15.81 3.46
CA LEU A 369 19.83 -14.45 3.99
C LEU A 369 20.69 -13.48 3.17
N ARG A 370 21.82 -13.94 2.60
CA ARG A 370 22.61 -13.17 1.63
C ARG A 370 21.79 -12.77 0.41
N THR A 371 21.04 -13.74 -0.12
CA THR A 371 20.19 -13.53 -1.30
C THR A 371 19.02 -12.61 -0.95
N TYR A 372 18.43 -12.80 0.23
CA TYR A 372 17.36 -11.96 0.76
C TYR A 372 17.79 -10.49 0.95
N LEU A 373 18.97 -10.26 1.54
CA LEU A 373 19.54 -8.93 1.73
C LEU A 373 19.76 -8.21 0.39
N ALA A 374 20.32 -8.91 -0.61
CA ALA A 374 20.42 -8.37 -1.97
C ALA A 374 19.05 -7.98 -2.56
N GLY A 375 18.02 -8.78 -2.29
CA GLY A 375 16.64 -8.47 -2.66
C GLY A 375 16.06 -7.24 -1.94
N GLN A 376 16.38 -7.04 -0.65
CA GLN A 376 15.97 -5.85 0.09
C GLN A 376 16.56 -4.57 -0.51
N ILE A 377 17.85 -4.60 -0.88
CA ILE A 377 18.54 -3.48 -1.54
C ILE A 377 17.88 -3.18 -2.89
N ALA A 378 17.65 -4.21 -3.71
CA ALA A 378 16.99 -4.08 -5.00
C ALA A 378 15.60 -3.43 -4.89
N ARG A 379 14.80 -3.85 -3.91
CA ARG A 379 13.46 -3.32 -3.66
C ARG A 379 13.50 -1.89 -3.15
N ALA A 380 14.37 -1.57 -2.20
CA ALA A 380 14.53 -0.21 -1.71
C ALA A 380 14.89 0.75 -2.86
N CYS A 381 15.88 0.39 -3.68
CA CYS A 381 16.28 1.20 -4.83
C CYS A 381 15.14 1.37 -5.85
N THR A 382 14.36 0.31 -6.08
CA THR A 382 13.19 0.36 -6.95
C THR A 382 12.10 1.31 -6.43
N ILE A 383 11.77 1.24 -5.13
CA ILE A 383 10.73 2.08 -4.50
C ILE A 383 11.11 3.56 -4.62
N PHE A 384 12.38 3.89 -4.40
CA PHE A 384 12.89 5.25 -4.52
C PHE A 384 13.28 5.65 -5.94
N CYS A 385 12.90 4.84 -6.95
CA CYS A 385 13.11 5.12 -8.37
C CYS A 385 14.58 5.40 -8.75
N VAL A 386 15.52 4.73 -8.09
CA VAL A 386 16.98 4.83 -8.33
C VAL A 386 17.31 4.33 -9.73
N ASP A 387 18.11 5.09 -10.48
CA ASP A 387 18.48 4.81 -11.88
C ASP A 387 19.81 4.02 -12.01
N GLU A 388 20.68 4.07 -10.99
CA GLU A 388 21.96 3.35 -10.95
C GLU A 388 22.26 2.83 -9.55
N ILE A 389 22.66 1.56 -9.43
CA ILE A 389 23.23 0.99 -8.21
C ILE A 389 24.71 0.70 -8.44
N VAL A 390 25.58 1.37 -7.68
CA VAL A 390 27.03 1.18 -7.73
C VAL A 390 27.46 0.30 -6.56
N VAL A 391 27.88 -0.92 -6.87
CA VAL A 391 28.42 -1.85 -5.87
C VAL A 391 29.94 -1.68 -5.85
N PHE A 392 30.47 -1.10 -4.79
CA PHE A 392 31.91 -0.86 -4.67
C PHE A 392 32.59 -1.87 -3.74
N ASP A 393 33.87 -2.12 -4.00
CA ASP A 393 34.74 -2.86 -3.09
C ASP A 393 35.46 -1.89 -2.15
N GLU A 394 35.27 -2.04 -0.85
CA GLU A 394 35.96 -1.22 0.16
C GLU A 394 37.35 -1.77 0.54
N GLU A 395 37.66 -3.03 0.19
CA GLU A 395 38.96 -3.66 0.43
C GLU A 395 39.93 -3.51 -0.75
N GLY A 396 39.47 -3.00 -1.91
CA GLY A 396 40.32 -2.63 -3.05
C GLY A 396 40.70 -3.79 -4.00
N GLN A 397 39.77 -4.69 -4.34
CA GLN A 397 40.03 -5.81 -5.25
C GLN A 397 39.50 -5.54 -6.67
N GLU A 398 40.19 -6.03 -7.69
CA GLU A 398 39.91 -5.73 -9.11
C GLU A 398 38.76 -6.55 -9.74
N ALA A 399 37.60 -6.64 -9.08
CA ALA A 399 36.43 -7.26 -9.69
C ALA A 399 35.72 -6.27 -10.64
N LYS A 400 35.98 -6.37 -11.95
CA LYS A 400 35.38 -5.49 -12.97
C LYS A 400 34.18 -6.06 -13.71
N THR A 401 33.88 -7.35 -13.53
CA THR A 401 32.82 -8.05 -14.28
C THR A 401 31.96 -8.91 -13.36
N VAL A 402 30.68 -9.00 -13.69
CA VAL A 402 29.71 -9.92 -13.06
C VAL A 402 29.76 -11.34 -13.64
N GLU A 403 30.56 -11.58 -14.68
CA GLU A 403 30.75 -12.90 -15.31
C GLU A 403 31.80 -13.73 -14.57
N GLY A 404 31.56 -15.03 -14.36
CA GLY A 404 32.51 -15.95 -13.74
C GLY A 404 31.86 -17.03 -12.85
N GLU A 405 32.61 -18.09 -12.55
CA GLU A 405 32.19 -19.21 -11.71
C GLU A 405 32.13 -18.85 -10.22
N PHE A 406 31.12 -19.35 -9.50
CA PHE A 406 31.04 -19.29 -8.05
C PHE A 406 32.21 -20.07 -7.41
N ARG A 407 33.02 -19.43 -6.56
CA ARG A 407 34.22 -20.06 -5.96
C ARG A 407 34.07 -20.38 -4.46
N GLY A 408 32.87 -20.17 -3.90
CA GLY A 408 32.52 -20.48 -2.50
C GLY A 408 32.23 -19.23 -1.64
N VAL A 409 31.49 -19.45 -0.54
CA VAL A 409 31.14 -18.43 0.45
C VAL A 409 32.38 -17.98 1.25
N GLY A 410 32.52 -16.68 1.51
CA GLY A 410 33.57 -16.14 2.40
C GLY A 410 34.94 -15.92 1.73
N LYS A 411 35.04 -15.99 0.40
CA LYS A 411 36.24 -15.57 -0.34
C LYS A 411 36.15 -14.10 -0.72
N LYS A 412 37.21 -13.36 -0.40
CA LYS A 412 37.46 -11.95 -0.75
C LYS A 412 37.03 -11.61 -2.19
N GLY A 413 36.23 -10.54 -2.36
CA GLY A 413 35.79 -10.00 -3.66
C GLY A 413 34.56 -10.66 -4.30
N GLN A 414 34.05 -11.77 -3.74
CA GLN A 414 32.88 -12.47 -4.28
C GLN A 414 31.55 -11.80 -3.92
N ALA A 415 31.49 -11.05 -2.82
CA ALA A 415 30.27 -10.42 -2.35
C ALA A 415 29.76 -9.33 -3.31
N CYS A 416 30.67 -8.51 -3.85
CA CYS A 416 30.34 -7.49 -4.85
C CYS A 416 29.74 -8.12 -6.12
N VAL A 417 30.38 -9.16 -6.65
CA VAL A 417 29.93 -9.87 -7.85
C VAL A 417 28.57 -10.55 -7.61
N GLN A 418 28.41 -11.22 -6.47
CA GLN A 418 27.15 -11.87 -6.09
C GLN A 418 26.02 -10.83 -5.99
N LEU A 419 26.26 -9.73 -5.27
CA LEU A 419 25.27 -8.66 -5.11
C LEU A 419 24.87 -8.10 -6.47
N ALA A 420 25.85 -7.67 -7.27
CA ALA A 420 25.59 -7.08 -8.57
C ALA A 420 24.81 -8.02 -9.51
N ARG A 421 25.14 -9.31 -9.51
CA ARG A 421 24.45 -10.33 -10.31
C ARG A 421 23.00 -10.52 -9.88
N ILE A 422 22.72 -10.54 -8.57
CA ILE A 422 21.34 -10.65 -8.05
C ILE A 422 20.54 -9.38 -8.39
N LEU A 423 21.14 -8.19 -8.23
CA LEU A 423 20.51 -6.91 -8.59
C LEU A 423 20.12 -6.88 -10.08
N GLN A 424 21.05 -7.26 -10.97
CA GLN A 424 20.78 -7.33 -12.42
C GLN A 424 19.68 -8.34 -12.76
N TYR A 425 19.67 -9.50 -12.09
CA TYR A 425 18.64 -10.52 -12.30
C TYR A 425 17.24 -10.02 -11.89
N LEU A 426 17.15 -9.31 -10.76
CA LEU A 426 15.90 -8.78 -10.25
C LEU A 426 15.36 -7.66 -11.13
N GLU A 427 16.21 -6.72 -11.56
CA GLU A 427 15.83 -5.64 -12.48
C GLU A 427 15.34 -6.16 -13.82
N CYS A 428 15.92 -7.25 -14.32
CA CYS A 428 15.56 -7.78 -15.63
C CYS A 428 14.09 -8.27 -15.66
N PRO A 429 13.27 -7.82 -16.63
CA PRO A 429 11.89 -8.30 -16.80
C PRO A 429 11.81 -9.82 -16.93
N GLN A 430 10.81 -10.44 -16.30
CA GLN A 430 10.70 -11.89 -16.16
C GLN A 430 10.80 -12.66 -17.49
N TYR A 431 10.20 -12.13 -18.56
CA TYR A 431 10.20 -12.75 -19.89
C TYR A 431 11.57 -12.69 -20.60
N LEU A 432 12.51 -11.88 -20.11
CA LEU A 432 13.87 -11.75 -20.65
C LEU A 432 14.92 -12.51 -19.83
N ARG A 433 14.63 -12.85 -18.56
CA ARG A 433 15.61 -13.46 -17.64
C ARG A 433 16.29 -14.70 -18.20
N LYS A 434 15.54 -15.58 -18.88
CA LYS A 434 16.09 -16.81 -19.47
C LYS A 434 17.11 -16.55 -20.59
N ALA A 435 17.02 -15.41 -21.26
CA ALA A 435 17.94 -15.05 -22.35
C ALA A 435 19.24 -14.43 -21.83
N PHE A 436 19.17 -13.64 -20.74
CA PHE A 436 20.33 -12.92 -20.19
C PHE A 436 21.02 -13.62 -19.03
N PHE A 437 20.32 -14.48 -18.30
CA PHE A 437 20.85 -15.11 -17.09
C PHE A 437 20.86 -16.64 -17.24
N PRO A 438 22.02 -17.25 -17.52
CA PRO A 438 22.14 -18.71 -17.43
C PRO A 438 21.91 -19.17 -15.98
N LYS A 439 21.60 -20.46 -15.81
CA LYS A 439 21.51 -21.06 -14.46
C LYS A 439 22.82 -20.87 -13.73
N HIS A 440 22.79 -20.13 -12.62
CA HIS A 440 23.96 -19.80 -11.83
C HIS A 440 23.68 -20.03 -10.35
N GLN A 441 24.69 -20.48 -9.58
CA GLN A 441 24.54 -20.82 -8.17
C GLN A 441 24.11 -19.62 -7.30
N ASP A 442 24.63 -18.43 -7.56
CA ASP A 442 24.21 -17.19 -6.89
C ASP A 442 22.70 -16.88 -7.02
N LEU A 443 22.05 -17.42 -8.06
CA LEU A 443 20.63 -17.22 -8.32
C LEU A 443 19.77 -18.38 -7.81
N GLN A 444 20.34 -19.37 -7.11
CA GLN A 444 19.62 -20.56 -6.65
C GLN A 444 18.43 -20.23 -5.74
N PHE A 445 18.54 -19.16 -4.95
CA PHE A 445 17.51 -18.68 -4.02
C PHE A 445 16.75 -17.46 -4.56
N ALA A 446 16.98 -17.03 -5.80
CA ALA A 446 16.32 -15.86 -6.36
C ALA A 446 14.78 -16.03 -6.46
N GLY A 447 14.29 -17.28 -6.46
CA GLY A 447 12.86 -17.58 -6.39
C GLY A 447 12.20 -17.32 -5.02
N LEU A 448 12.99 -17.14 -3.96
CA LEU A 448 12.49 -16.75 -2.63
C LEU A 448 12.31 -15.23 -2.49
N LEU A 449 12.80 -14.46 -3.47
CA LEU A 449 12.78 -13.01 -3.42
C LEU A 449 11.45 -12.47 -3.93
N ASN A 450 10.94 -11.46 -3.23
CA ASN A 450 9.78 -10.72 -3.70
C ASN A 450 10.13 -9.99 -5.01
N PRO A 451 9.25 -10.02 -6.02
CA PRO A 451 9.48 -9.32 -7.28
C PRO A 451 9.61 -7.81 -7.04
N LEU A 452 10.24 -7.10 -7.98
CA LEU A 452 10.39 -5.64 -7.89
C LEU A 452 9.11 -4.91 -8.30
N ASP A 453 8.28 -5.54 -9.13
CA ASP A 453 7.03 -4.99 -9.68
C ASP A 453 7.21 -3.57 -10.26
N SER A 454 8.36 -3.34 -10.91
CA SER A 454 8.67 -2.06 -11.58
C SER A 454 7.82 -1.87 -12.84
N PRO A 455 7.60 -0.62 -13.33
CA PRO A 455 6.75 -0.35 -14.50
C PRO A 455 7.14 -1.05 -15.79
N HIS A 456 8.38 -1.54 -15.93
CA HIS A 456 8.82 -2.34 -17.09
C HIS A 456 8.64 -3.86 -16.90
N HIS A 457 8.17 -4.32 -15.73
CA HIS A 457 7.85 -5.73 -15.39
C HIS A 457 6.41 -6.08 -15.76
N MET A 458 5.97 -5.62 -16.94
CA MET A 458 4.59 -5.76 -17.38
C MET A 458 4.23 -7.20 -17.74
N ARG A 459 2.97 -7.56 -17.49
CA ARG A 459 2.37 -8.81 -17.98
C ARG A 459 2.20 -8.77 -19.50
N GLN A 460 1.93 -9.93 -20.10
CA GLN A 460 1.82 -10.06 -21.56
C GLN A 460 0.64 -9.27 -22.15
N ASP A 461 -0.43 -9.12 -21.39
CA ASP A 461 -1.72 -8.53 -21.76
C ASP A 461 -1.86 -7.05 -21.40
N GLU A 462 -0.95 -6.49 -20.60
CA GLU A 462 -0.96 -5.08 -20.22
C GLU A 462 -0.54 -4.17 -21.40
N GLU A 463 -1.29 -3.10 -21.61
CA GLU A 463 -0.92 -2.09 -22.60
C GLU A 463 0.13 -1.13 -22.01
N SER A 464 1.16 -0.80 -22.79
CA SER A 464 2.22 0.12 -22.39
C SER A 464 2.76 0.86 -23.61
N GLU A 465 3.15 2.12 -23.43
CA GLU A 465 3.82 2.89 -24.48
C GLU A 465 5.22 2.35 -24.78
N PHE A 466 5.94 1.93 -23.74
CA PHE A 466 7.30 1.39 -23.85
C PHE A 466 7.34 -0.05 -23.37
N ARG A 467 8.19 -0.88 -23.97
CA ARG A 467 8.53 -2.21 -23.48
C ARG A 467 9.99 -2.51 -23.68
N GLU A 468 10.57 -3.21 -22.72
CA GLU A 468 11.86 -3.86 -22.88
C GLU A 468 11.74 -5.07 -23.81
N GLY A 469 12.80 -5.36 -24.54
CA GLY A 469 12.82 -6.52 -25.42
C GLY A 469 14.21 -6.97 -25.80
N ILE A 470 14.28 -8.17 -26.37
CA ILE A 470 15.51 -8.74 -26.91
C ILE A 470 15.37 -8.94 -28.42
N VAL A 471 16.38 -8.52 -29.18
CA VAL A 471 16.42 -8.75 -30.62
C VAL A 471 16.52 -10.25 -30.88
N VAL A 472 15.56 -10.81 -31.62
CA VAL A 472 15.53 -12.26 -31.89
C VAL A 472 16.47 -12.62 -33.03
N ASP A 473 17.04 -13.82 -32.96
CA ASP A 473 17.84 -14.39 -34.04
C ASP A 473 16.94 -14.87 -35.17
N ARG A 474 16.52 -13.91 -36.00
CA ARG A 474 15.63 -14.14 -37.14
C ARG A 474 16.26 -13.56 -38.39
N PRO A 475 16.49 -14.37 -39.45
CA PRO A 475 17.11 -13.89 -40.66
C PRO A 475 16.22 -12.85 -41.35
N THR A 476 16.74 -11.63 -41.51
CA THR A 476 16.09 -10.54 -42.26
C THR A 476 16.97 -10.09 -43.41
N ARG A 477 16.35 -9.62 -44.49
CA ARG A 477 17.08 -8.99 -45.59
C ARG A 477 17.67 -7.66 -45.09
N PRO A 478 18.89 -7.28 -45.51
CA PRO A 478 19.46 -5.97 -45.18
C PRO A 478 18.47 -4.83 -45.49
N GLY A 479 18.25 -3.91 -44.55
CA GLY A 479 17.31 -2.80 -44.69
C GLY A 479 15.84 -3.11 -44.36
N HIS A 480 15.49 -4.37 -44.03
CA HIS A 480 14.12 -4.73 -43.63
C HIS A 480 13.89 -4.75 -42.11
N GLY A 481 14.85 -4.21 -41.35
CA GLY A 481 14.80 -4.10 -39.90
C GLY A 481 15.02 -5.43 -39.16
N SER A 482 14.71 -5.42 -37.86
CA SER A 482 14.84 -6.57 -36.96
C SER A 482 13.51 -6.89 -36.28
N PHE A 483 13.43 -8.06 -35.65
CA PHE A 483 12.32 -8.49 -34.83
C PHE A 483 12.75 -8.50 -33.36
N VAL A 484 11.87 -8.09 -32.46
CA VAL A 484 12.14 -7.98 -31.03
C VAL A 484 11.07 -8.74 -30.25
N ASN A 485 11.50 -9.56 -29.31
CA ASN A 485 10.62 -10.18 -28.33
C ASN A 485 10.46 -9.25 -27.13
N CYS A 486 9.31 -8.58 -27.03
CA CYS A 486 8.95 -7.68 -25.94
C CYS A 486 8.00 -8.31 -24.89
N GLY A 487 7.96 -9.65 -24.82
CA GLY A 487 7.08 -10.37 -23.87
C GLY A 487 5.58 -10.31 -24.22
N MET A 488 5.25 -9.87 -25.44
CA MET A 488 3.87 -9.75 -25.93
C MET A 488 3.42 -11.02 -26.68
N LYS A 489 2.14 -11.09 -27.07
CA LYS A 489 1.60 -12.21 -27.87
C LYS A 489 2.24 -12.34 -29.26
N LYS A 490 2.74 -11.24 -29.81
CA LYS A 490 3.40 -11.17 -31.13
C LYS A 490 4.72 -10.44 -30.98
N GLU A 491 5.70 -10.79 -31.82
CA GLU A 491 6.95 -10.04 -31.93
C GLU A 491 6.69 -8.60 -32.40
N VAL A 492 7.58 -7.68 -32.01
CA VAL A 492 7.56 -6.30 -32.48
C VAL A 492 8.56 -6.16 -33.61
N LYS A 493 8.10 -5.70 -34.77
CA LYS A 493 8.96 -5.37 -35.90
C LYS A 493 9.44 -3.93 -35.78
N ILE A 494 10.76 -3.75 -35.79
CA ILE A 494 11.45 -2.45 -35.73
C ILE A 494 12.16 -2.17 -37.06
N ASP A 495 12.37 -0.89 -37.37
CA ASP A 495 12.96 -0.48 -38.65
C ASP A 495 14.50 -0.52 -38.65
N LYS A 496 15.14 -0.56 -37.47
CA LYS A 496 16.60 -0.69 -37.35
C LYS A 496 17.04 -2.15 -37.51
N ASN A 497 18.12 -2.36 -38.26
CA ASN A 497 18.85 -3.62 -38.29
C ASN A 497 19.81 -3.64 -37.08
N LEU A 498 19.51 -4.50 -36.10
CA LEU A 498 20.29 -4.70 -34.88
C LEU A 498 20.72 -6.17 -34.75
N GLU A 499 21.85 -6.38 -34.09
CA GLU A 499 22.39 -7.70 -33.80
C GLU A 499 21.46 -8.50 -32.86
N PRO A 500 21.25 -9.81 -33.12
CA PRO A 500 20.53 -10.68 -32.21
C PRO A 500 21.12 -10.70 -30.79
N GLY A 501 20.24 -10.87 -29.80
CA GLY A 501 20.64 -10.92 -28.38
C GLY A 501 20.74 -9.57 -27.68
N LEU A 502 20.66 -8.46 -28.40
CA LEU A 502 20.72 -7.12 -27.81
C LEU A 502 19.44 -6.79 -27.03
N ARG A 503 19.58 -6.31 -25.78
CA ARG A 503 18.47 -5.72 -25.00
C ARG A 503 18.17 -4.32 -25.52
N VAL A 504 16.91 -4.02 -25.80
CA VAL A 504 16.47 -2.74 -26.36
C VAL A 504 15.15 -2.27 -25.73
N THR A 505 15.01 -0.95 -25.59
CA THR A 505 13.75 -0.31 -25.23
C THR A 505 12.99 0.07 -26.50
N VAL A 506 11.75 -0.40 -26.61
CA VAL A 506 10.90 -0.20 -27.79
C VAL A 506 9.69 0.62 -27.42
N GLN A 507 9.50 1.75 -28.10
CA GLN A 507 8.25 2.53 -28.07
C GLN A 507 7.29 1.91 -29.09
N LEU A 508 6.11 1.48 -28.63
CA LEU A 508 5.09 0.88 -29.46
C LEU A 508 4.31 1.97 -30.22
N ASN A 509 3.97 1.69 -31.48
CA ASN A 509 3.12 2.60 -32.25
C ASN A 509 1.70 2.61 -31.68
N GLN A 510 1.08 3.79 -31.56
CA GLN A 510 -0.30 3.93 -31.04
C GLN A 510 -1.36 3.21 -31.90
N LYS A 511 -1.13 3.07 -33.21
CA LYS A 511 -2.03 2.36 -34.13
C LYS A 511 -1.40 1.02 -34.51
N GLN A 512 -1.87 -0.05 -33.88
CA GLN A 512 -1.53 -1.42 -34.25
C GLN A 512 -2.57 -1.99 -35.23
N LEU A 513 -2.12 -2.71 -36.25
CA LEU A 513 -3.03 -3.36 -37.21
C LEU A 513 -3.44 -4.74 -36.65
N PRO A 514 -4.73 -4.99 -36.34
CA PRO A 514 -5.16 -6.23 -35.67
C PRO A 514 -4.81 -7.51 -36.44
N GLU A 515 -4.92 -7.45 -37.77
CA GLU A 515 -4.66 -8.57 -38.69
C GLU A 515 -3.17 -8.82 -38.97
N SER A 516 -2.28 -7.92 -38.52
CA SER A 516 -0.84 -8.08 -38.72
C SER A 516 -0.28 -9.23 -37.88
N LYS A 517 0.67 -10.00 -38.44
CA LYS A 517 1.39 -11.06 -37.73
C LYS A 517 2.35 -10.54 -36.66
N THR A 518 2.72 -9.26 -36.71
CA THR A 518 3.62 -8.60 -35.75
C THR A 518 3.08 -7.24 -35.33
N TYR A 519 3.46 -6.81 -34.13
CA TYR A 519 3.32 -5.42 -33.72
C TYR A 519 4.38 -4.54 -34.40
N ARG A 520 4.19 -3.22 -34.37
CA ARG A 520 5.14 -2.23 -34.88
C ARG A 520 5.58 -1.30 -33.77
N GLY A 521 6.87 -0.97 -33.75
CA GLY A 521 7.46 -0.04 -32.79
C GLY A 521 8.81 0.48 -33.26
N LYS A 522 9.37 1.43 -32.50
CA LYS A 522 10.67 2.06 -32.77
C LYS A 522 11.57 1.86 -31.57
N VAL A 523 12.84 1.52 -31.82
CA VAL A 523 13.87 1.51 -30.77
C VAL A 523 14.19 2.95 -30.38
N VAL A 524 14.04 3.23 -29.09
CA VAL A 524 14.28 4.53 -28.46
C VAL A 524 15.43 4.43 -27.46
N SER A 525 15.84 5.56 -26.87
CA SER A 525 16.80 5.53 -25.76
C SER A 525 16.17 4.80 -24.57
N SER A 526 16.95 4.03 -23.81
CA SER A 526 16.48 3.44 -22.54
C SER A 526 16.14 4.50 -21.49
N GLN A 527 16.57 5.74 -21.69
CA GLN A 527 16.26 6.87 -20.84
C GLN A 527 14.96 7.59 -21.23
N ASP A 528 14.43 7.36 -22.44
CA ASP A 528 13.22 8.05 -22.94
C ASP A 528 11.99 7.82 -22.05
N PRO A 529 11.71 6.60 -21.51
CA PRO A 529 10.59 6.41 -20.58
C PRO A 529 10.64 7.35 -19.37
N ARG A 530 11.84 7.58 -18.82
CA ARG A 530 12.06 8.51 -17.71
C ARG A 530 12.00 9.97 -18.15
N THR A 531 12.80 10.35 -19.15
CA THR A 531 13.01 11.75 -19.52
C THR A 531 11.86 12.35 -20.33
N LYS A 532 11.00 11.53 -20.94
CA LYS A 532 9.86 11.99 -21.74
C LYS A 532 8.51 11.65 -21.13
N ALA A 533 8.38 10.48 -20.49
CA ALA A 533 7.10 10.00 -19.96
C ALA A 533 7.05 9.95 -18.42
N GLY A 534 8.13 10.30 -17.72
CA GLY A 534 8.18 10.30 -16.25
C GLY A 534 8.15 8.90 -15.62
N LEU A 535 8.29 7.84 -16.42
CA LEU A 535 8.22 6.46 -15.96
C LEU A 535 9.56 6.02 -15.34
N TYR A 536 9.49 5.37 -14.18
CA TYR A 536 10.64 4.63 -13.67
C TYR A 536 10.89 3.38 -14.53
N TRP A 537 12.14 3.19 -14.97
CA TRP A 537 12.48 2.19 -15.99
C TRP A 537 13.55 1.18 -15.53
N GLY A 538 13.62 0.94 -14.22
CA GLY A 538 14.64 0.11 -13.60
C GLY A 538 15.94 0.87 -13.35
N TYR A 539 16.93 0.13 -12.82
CA TYR A 539 18.28 0.63 -12.57
C TYR A 539 19.31 -0.09 -13.42
N THR A 540 20.43 0.58 -13.65
CA THR A 540 21.66 -0.09 -14.08
C THR A 540 22.48 -0.49 -12.87
N VAL A 541 23.35 -1.49 -13.03
CA VAL A 541 24.25 -1.95 -11.95
C VAL A 541 25.68 -1.85 -12.42
N ARG A 542 26.51 -1.13 -11.68
CA ARG A 542 27.94 -0.93 -11.96
C ARG A 542 28.78 -1.45 -10.81
N LEU A 543 29.87 -2.15 -11.14
CA LEU A 543 30.89 -2.53 -10.18
C LEU A 543 31.98 -1.45 -10.14
N ALA A 544 32.39 -1.05 -8.94
CA ALA A 544 33.50 -0.12 -8.72
C ALA A 544 34.59 -0.81 -7.87
N SER A 545 35.84 -0.75 -8.32
CA SER A 545 36.97 -1.43 -7.64
C SER A 545 37.38 -0.81 -6.31
N CYS A 546 36.94 0.43 -6.05
CA CYS A 546 37.20 1.18 -4.84
C CYS A 546 36.21 2.35 -4.72
N LEU A 547 36.17 2.99 -3.55
CA LEU A 547 35.32 4.17 -3.35
C LEU A 547 35.64 5.31 -4.32
N SER A 548 36.90 5.53 -4.69
CA SER A 548 37.24 6.56 -5.69
C SER A 548 36.71 6.23 -7.08
N ALA A 549 36.64 4.95 -7.45
CA ALA A 549 36.08 4.50 -8.72
C ALA A 549 34.55 4.68 -8.80
N VAL A 550 33.87 4.81 -7.65
CA VAL A 550 32.46 5.23 -7.63
C VAL A 550 32.30 6.54 -8.38
N PHE A 551 33.15 7.54 -8.06
CA PHE A 551 33.07 8.88 -8.66
C PHE A 551 33.77 8.96 -10.03
N ALA A 552 34.97 8.40 -10.16
CA ALA A 552 35.79 8.55 -11.36
C ALA A 552 35.24 7.81 -12.59
N GLU A 553 34.47 6.75 -12.39
CA GLU A 553 33.90 5.91 -13.46
C GLU A 553 32.38 6.12 -13.59
N ALA A 554 31.88 7.29 -13.18
CA ALA A 554 30.49 7.66 -13.36
C ALA A 554 30.11 7.60 -14.86
N PRO A 555 28.91 7.10 -15.21
CA PRO A 555 28.48 6.96 -16.61
C PRO A 555 28.09 8.30 -17.27
N PHE A 556 28.17 9.40 -16.52
CA PHE A 556 27.79 10.74 -16.95
C PHE A 556 29.03 11.55 -17.32
N GLN A 557 28.95 12.32 -18.40
CA GLN A 557 30.08 13.08 -18.95
C GLN A 557 30.70 14.05 -17.93
N ASP A 558 29.87 14.62 -17.06
CA ASP A 558 30.28 15.60 -16.03
C ASP A 558 30.44 14.96 -14.63
N GLY A 559 30.26 13.63 -14.50
CA GLY A 559 30.22 12.94 -13.22
C GLY A 559 28.90 13.16 -12.45
N TYR A 560 28.94 12.93 -11.13
CA TYR A 560 27.82 13.25 -10.24
C TYR A 560 27.97 14.70 -9.76
N ASP A 561 26.99 15.56 -10.06
CA ASP A 561 27.03 16.99 -9.73
C ASP A 561 26.71 17.25 -8.25
N LEU A 562 26.00 16.31 -7.63
CA LEU A 562 25.68 16.30 -6.21
C LEU A 562 26.03 14.93 -5.65
N THR A 563 26.80 14.90 -4.57
CA THR A 563 27.16 13.65 -3.89
C THR A 563 26.75 13.72 -2.43
N ILE A 564 25.98 12.75 -1.96
CA ILE A 564 25.47 12.72 -0.58
C ILE A 564 26.06 11.51 0.14
N GLY A 565 26.87 11.76 1.17
CA GLY A 565 27.35 10.72 2.08
C GLY A 565 26.41 10.56 3.28
N THR A 566 26.09 9.32 3.65
CA THR A 566 25.24 9.01 4.81
C THR A 566 26.09 8.48 5.96
N SER A 567 25.91 9.04 7.15
CA SER A 567 26.62 8.64 8.38
C SER A 567 25.87 9.17 9.60
N GLU A 568 25.87 8.41 10.69
CA GLU A 568 25.37 8.88 12.00
C GLU A 568 26.12 10.12 12.50
N ARG A 569 27.39 10.29 12.07
CA ARG A 569 28.20 11.48 12.37
C ARG A 569 27.99 12.63 11.37
N GLY A 570 27.02 12.51 10.47
CA GLY A 570 26.67 13.53 9.49
C GLY A 570 25.97 14.73 10.11
N SER A 571 25.87 15.81 9.35
CA SER A 571 24.99 16.94 9.68
C SER A 571 23.52 16.53 9.56
N ASP A 572 22.64 17.16 10.35
CA ASP A 572 21.20 16.89 10.31
C ASP A 572 20.62 17.16 8.91
N VAL A 573 20.01 16.12 8.32
CA VAL A 573 19.38 16.18 7.00
C VAL A 573 18.24 17.19 6.95
N ALA A 574 17.53 17.43 8.06
CA ALA A 574 16.43 18.40 8.11
C ALA A 574 16.92 19.85 7.94
N SER A 575 18.20 20.10 8.19
CA SER A 575 18.84 21.41 8.02
C SER A 575 19.49 21.61 6.65
N ALA A 576 19.59 20.55 5.84
CA ALA A 576 20.29 20.58 4.56
C ALA A 576 19.40 21.17 3.46
N GLN A 577 19.93 22.13 2.69
CA GLN A 577 19.33 22.57 1.44
C GLN A 577 20.09 21.96 0.26
N LEU A 578 19.38 21.21 -0.57
CA LEU A 578 19.97 20.58 -1.75
C LEU A 578 20.12 21.61 -2.87
N PRO A 579 21.32 21.76 -3.47
CA PRO A 579 21.48 22.59 -4.66
C PRO A 579 20.74 21.99 -5.85
N SER A 580 20.54 22.76 -6.92
CA SER A 580 20.06 22.20 -8.18
C SER A 580 21.06 21.16 -8.71
N PHE A 581 20.56 20.00 -9.15
CA PHE A 581 21.38 18.89 -9.61
C PHE A 581 20.77 18.23 -10.85
N ARG A 582 21.60 17.52 -11.61
CA ARG A 582 21.17 16.68 -12.72
C ARG A 582 21.45 15.21 -12.45
N TRP A 583 22.63 14.91 -11.92
CA TRP A 583 23.05 13.57 -11.54
C TRP A 583 23.42 13.57 -10.05
N VAL A 584 22.65 12.84 -9.24
CA VAL A 584 22.90 12.67 -7.79
C VAL A 584 23.27 11.24 -7.44
#